data_AF-A0A3Q0IQ24-F1
#
_entry.id   AF-A0A3Q0IQ24-F1
#
_cell.length_a   1.000
_cell.length_b   1.000
_cell.length_c   1.000
_cell.angle_alpha   90.00
_cell.angle_beta   90.00
_cell.angle_gamma   90.00
#
_symmetry.space_group_name_H-M   'P 1'
#
loop_
_entity.id
_entity.type
_entity.pdbx_description
1 polymer ?
#
loop_
_entity_poly.entity_id
_entity_poly.type
_entity_poly.pdbx_seq_one_letter_code
_entity_poly.pdbx_strand_id
1 'polypeptide(L)'
;MGEDDLPSDYDVIVVGTGMAESIVAAAVTRIGKKALHLDGNDYYGGMWASFNLECLQKWLDECRAEPSPQPLTDETTSLAAPGESLVTIGSPFSTVSNIEEEWFIPEQSPEVDSAPTPNSDGGDSQATPVWSKAHLLSLNRKFNLDLAPKLLFARGALVELLISSNIARYAEFRSVTRVLTWIDDKLEFVPCSRADVFKTKDVSIVEKRLLMKLLTICVEYKEDNNEFAGFEDKKFVDYLKSKELTDNLMHYVLYAIAMSSTETPCMEAVERTKRFLASLGRYGNTPFLHPMYGSGELPQCFCRSILPSEKESLTLLQFPAVNPITVIELGPATHACPPGLYVVHMTCKQEQTARQDLKSTVDKLLNCSAFDGVFKPAATGGDTRPQVLYALYFNVPDTSHCDLSSSVPSNVHLCSGPDLDLDFDFAVNQAKEIFTKMYPGEEFLPRAPASINFHQNL
;
A
#
# COMPACT_ATOMS: atom_id res chain seq x y z
N MET A 1 -0.57 20.27 -38.69
CA MET A 1 -0.95 19.60 -37.43
C MET A 1 -2.36 19.12 -37.67
N GLY A 2 -2.55 17.81 -37.79
CA GLY A 2 -3.91 17.25 -37.82
C GLY A 2 -4.47 17.31 -36.41
N GLU A 3 -5.79 17.45 -36.30
CA GLU A 3 -6.49 17.18 -35.04
C GLU A 3 -6.41 15.66 -34.81
N ASP A 4 -5.93 15.25 -33.63
CA ASP A 4 -5.86 13.84 -33.23
C ASP A 4 -7.27 13.37 -32.83
N ASP A 5 -8.13 13.18 -33.83
CA ASP A 5 -9.50 12.67 -33.63
C ASP A 5 -9.46 11.29 -32.96
N LEU A 6 -10.19 11.15 -31.86
CA LEU A 6 -10.31 9.89 -31.14
C LEU A 6 -11.08 8.87 -32.01
N PRO A 7 -10.55 7.66 -32.26
CA PRO A 7 -11.27 6.60 -32.95
C PRO A 7 -12.66 6.30 -32.35
N SER A 8 -13.63 5.98 -33.20
CA SER A 8 -14.99 5.59 -32.79
C SER A 8 -15.10 4.18 -32.22
N ASP A 9 -14.15 3.28 -32.52
CA ASP A 9 -14.28 1.84 -32.32
C ASP A 9 -13.05 1.24 -31.61
N TYR A 10 -13.31 0.55 -30.50
CA TYR A 10 -12.33 -0.16 -29.67
C TYR A 10 -12.82 -1.57 -29.33
N ASP A 11 -11.89 -2.50 -29.09
CA ASP A 11 -12.22 -3.86 -28.62
C ASP A 11 -12.64 -3.84 -27.14
N VAL A 12 -12.05 -2.94 -26.35
CA VAL A 12 -12.30 -2.77 -24.90
C VAL A 12 -12.21 -1.29 -24.54
N ILE A 13 -13.12 -0.82 -23.69
CA ILE A 13 -13.01 0.48 -23.01
C ILE A 13 -12.81 0.19 -21.52
N VAL A 14 -11.76 0.75 -20.93
CA VAL A 14 -11.43 0.66 -19.50
C VAL A 14 -11.61 2.05 -18.90
N VAL A 15 -12.41 2.15 -17.84
CA VAL A 15 -12.70 3.42 -17.15
C VAL A 15 -12.17 3.34 -15.73
N GLY A 16 -11.29 4.30 -15.38
CA GLY A 16 -10.48 4.29 -14.17
C GLY A 16 -9.09 3.68 -14.43
N THR A 17 -8.06 4.31 -13.90
CA THR A 17 -6.65 3.86 -13.98
C THR A 17 -6.16 3.24 -12.67
N GLY A 18 -7.06 2.59 -11.93
CA GLY A 18 -6.72 1.79 -10.76
C GLY A 18 -5.83 0.58 -11.11
N MET A 19 -5.44 -0.19 -10.09
CA MET A 19 -4.47 -1.27 -10.26
C MET A 19 -5.00 -2.39 -11.17
N ALA A 20 -6.22 -2.90 -10.90
CA ALA A 20 -6.79 -4.01 -11.66
C ALA A 20 -7.12 -3.59 -13.11
N GLU A 21 -7.68 -2.39 -13.27
CA GLU A 21 -7.99 -1.73 -14.54
C GLU A 21 -6.76 -1.61 -15.43
N SER A 22 -5.65 -1.12 -14.87
CA SER A 22 -4.39 -0.93 -15.60
C SER A 22 -3.73 -2.26 -15.97
N ILE A 23 -3.82 -3.28 -15.11
CA ILE A 23 -3.36 -4.64 -15.44
C ILE A 23 -4.23 -5.24 -16.57
N VAL A 24 -5.55 -5.07 -16.53
CA VAL A 24 -6.46 -5.53 -17.61
C VAL A 24 -6.13 -4.80 -18.93
N ALA A 25 -6.01 -3.47 -18.92
CA ALA A 25 -5.64 -2.70 -20.12
C ALA A 25 -4.29 -3.17 -20.72
N ALA A 26 -3.29 -3.41 -19.87
CA ALA A 26 -2.00 -3.96 -20.29
C ALA A 26 -2.12 -5.40 -20.84
N ALA A 27 -2.96 -6.26 -20.26
CA ALA A 27 -3.18 -7.62 -20.73
C ALA A 27 -3.86 -7.65 -22.10
N VAL A 28 -4.92 -6.86 -22.26
CA VAL A 28 -5.71 -6.70 -23.48
C VAL A 28 -4.84 -6.16 -24.64
N THR A 29 -4.07 -5.10 -24.39
CA THR A 29 -3.16 -4.56 -25.41
C THR A 29 -2.00 -5.50 -25.74
N ARG A 30 -1.52 -6.30 -24.77
CA ARG A 30 -0.45 -7.30 -24.99
C ARG A 30 -0.84 -8.40 -25.97
N ILE A 31 -2.12 -8.78 -26.05
CA ILE A 31 -2.66 -9.72 -27.06
C ILE A 31 -3.11 -9.02 -28.36
N GLY A 32 -2.75 -7.75 -28.56
CA GLY A 32 -2.98 -7.01 -29.81
C GLY A 32 -4.38 -6.40 -29.98
N LYS A 33 -5.18 -6.32 -28.91
CA LYS A 33 -6.50 -5.67 -28.92
C LYS A 33 -6.37 -4.16 -28.75
N LYS A 34 -7.32 -3.42 -29.34
CA LYS A 34 -7.46 -1.96 -29.18
C LYS A 34 -8.19 -1.65 -27.87
N ALA A 35 -7.44 -1.23 -26.86
CA ALA A 35 -8.02 -0.69 -25.63
C ALA A 35 -8.07 0.84 -25.67
N LEU A 36 -9.19 1.42 -25.25
CA LEU A 36 -9.26 2.82 -24.81
C LEU A 36 -9.23 2.83 -23.29
N HIS A 37 -8.26 3.53 -22.69
CA HIS A 37 -8.15 3.64 -21.23
C HIS A 37 -8.39 5.10 -20.81
N LEU A 38 -9.46 5.31 -20.05
CA LEU A 38 -9.94 6.62 -19.61
C LEU A 38 -9.82 6.74 -18.09
N ASP A 39 -9.67 7.96 -17.60
CA ASP A 39 -9.89 8.32 -16.20
C ASP A 39 -10.73 9.61 -16.15
N GLY A 40 -11.54 9.76 -15.10
CA GLY A 40 -12.24 11.02 -14.82
C GLY A 40 -11.36 12.05 -14.11
N ASN A 41 -10.22 11.59 -13.56
CA ASN A 41 -9.26 12.41 -12.83
C ASN A 41 -8.19 13.00 -13.77
N ASP A 42 -7.53 14.08 -13.34
CA ASP A 42 -6.34 14.66 -13.98
C ASP A 42 -5.03 13.93 -13.60
N TYR A 43 -5.14 12.77 -12.95
CA TYR A 43 -4.04 11.93 -12.49
C TYR A 43 -4.37 10.43 -12.62
N TYR A 44 -3.35 9.58 -12.43
CA TYR A 44 -3.48 8.12 -12.52
C TYR A 44 -3.69 7.47 -11.14
N GLY A 45 -4.29 6.28 -11.12
CA GLY A 45 -4.38 5.41 -9.96
C GLY A 45 -5.73 5.43 -9.23
N GLY A 46 -6.54 6.49 -9.37
CA GLY A 46 -7.77 6.64 -8.60
C GLY A 46 -7.51 6.53 -7.09
N MET A 47 -8.12 5.55 -6.40
CA MET A 47 -7.88 5.29 -4.98
C MET A 47 -6.52 4.62 -4.67
N TRP A 48 -5.76 4.25 -5.70
CA TRP A 48 -4.38 3.76 -5.59
C TRP A 48 -3.33 4.88 -5.73
N ALA A 49 -3.74 6.13 -5.96
CA ALA A 49 -2.84 7.24 -6.25
C ALA A 49 -1.92 7.62 -5.07
N SER A 50 -0.79 8.23 -5.43
CA SER A 50 0.17 8.86 -4.51
C SER A 50 0.18 10.36 -4.77
N PHE A 51 0.05 11.18 -3.72
CA PHE A 51 -0.06 12.64 -3.86
C PHE A 51 1.05 13.42 -3.15
N ASN A 52 1.42 14.55 -3.73
CA ASN A 52 2.02 15.64 -2.97
C ASN A 52 0.95 16.34 -2.10
N LEU A 53 1.35 17.16 -1.14
CA LEU A 53 0.43 17.84 -0.21
C LEU A 53 -0.65 18.67 -0.93
N GLU A 54 -0.34 19.35 -2.02
CA GLU A 54 -1.27 20.19 -2.78
C GLU A 54 -2.33 19.35 -3.52
N CYS A 55 -1.92 18.27 -4.17
CA CYS A 55 -2.83 17.29 -4.78
C CYS A 55 -3.71 16.60 -3.72
N LEU A 56 -3.17 16.32 -2.53
CA LEU A 56 -3.94 15.75 -1.42
C LEU A 56 -5.02 16.74 -0.94
N GLN A 57 -4.72 18.03 -0.82
CA GLN A 57 -5.72 19.05 -0.47
C GLN A 57 -6.83 19.14 -1.54
N LYS A 58 -6.47 19.16 -2.83
CA LYS A 58 -7.44 19.14 -3.94
C LYS A 58 -8.38 17.91 -3.83
N TRP A 59 -7.81 16.73 -3.62
CA TRP A 59 -8.57 15.49 -3.43
C TRP A 59 -9.48 15.53 -2.19
N LEU A 60 -9.02 16.11 -1.08
CA LEU A 60 -9.86 16.30 0.12
C LEU A 60 -11.06 17.21 -0.17
N ASP A 61 -10.88 18.29 -0.93
CA ASP A 61 -11.97 19.19 -1.32
C ASP A 61 -12.95 18.50 -2.28
N GLU A 62 -12.46 17.67 -3.21
CA GLU A 62 -13.30 16.83 -4.09
C GLU A 62 -14.10 15.77 -3.29
N CYS A 63 -13.52 15.15 -2.26
CA CYS A 63 -14.23 14.23 -1.36
C CYS A 63 -15.26 14.93 -0.46
N ARG A 64 -15.02 16.20 -0.09
CA ARG A 64 -15.90 17.01 0.78
C ARG A 64 -17.03 17.68 -0.01
N ALA A 65 -16.90 17.80 -1.32
CA ALA A 65 -17.96 18.32 -2.18
C ALA A 65 -19.16 17.37 -2.17
N GLU A 66 -20.37 17.90 -1.96
CA GLU A 66 -21.59 17.10 -2.14
C GLU A 66 -21.64 16.60 -3.60
N PRO A 67 -21.99 15.32 -3.84
CA PRO A 67 -22.15 14.82 -5.20
C PRO A 67 -23.39 15.47 -5.83
N SER A 68 -23.21 16.64 -6.45
CA SER A 68 -24.22 17.28 -7.28
C SER A 68 -24.42 16.42 -8.53
N PRO A 69 -25.58 15.77 -8.72
CA PRO A 69 -25.84 15.09 -9.98
C PRO A 69 -25.98 16.18 -11.02
N GLN A 70 -24.98 16.33 -11.90
CA GLN A 70 -25.14 17.22 -13.04
C GLN A 70 -26.28 16.64 -13.88
N PRO A 71 -27.37 17.40 -14.13
CA PRO A 71 -28.46 16.89 -14.94
C PRO A 71 -27.92 16.57 -16.34
N LEU A 72 -28.34 15.44 -16.90
CA LEU A 72 -28.04 15.10 -18.29
C LEU A 72 -28.49 16.27 -19.17
N THR A 73 -27.59 16.76 -20.02
CA THR A 73 -27.89 17.83 -20.96
C THR A 73 -28.74 17.28 -22.10
N ASP A 74 -29.38 18.16 -22.87
CA ASP A 74 -30.07 17.75 -24.10
C ASP A 74 -29.09 17.04 -25.07
N GLU A 75 -27.83 17.48 -25.07
CA GLU A 75 -26.74 16.88 -25.84
C GLU A 75 -26.42 15.44 -25.39
N THR A 76 -26.17 15.20 -24.09
CA THR A 76 -25.91 13.82 -23.62
C THR A 76 -27.13 12.91 -23.75
N THR A 77 -28.33 13.45 -23.54
CA THR A 77 -29.59 12.71 -23.73
C THR A 77 -29.80 12.32 -25.19
N SER A 78 -29.33 13.12 -26.14
CA SER A 78 -29.40 12.84 -27.58
C SER A 78 -28.44 11.76 -28.09
N LEU A 79 -27.46 11.32 -27.26
CA LEU A 79 -26.52 10.25 -27.62
C LEU A 79 -27.17 8.86 -27.66
N ALA A 80 -28.25 8.64 -26.91
CA ALA A 80 -28.92 7.34 -26.85
C ALA A 80 -29.86 7.13 -28.04
N ALA A 81 -29.66 6.03 -28.79
CA ALA A 81 -30.56 5.62 -29.84
C ALA A 81 -31.89 5.06 -29.28
N PRO A 82 -32.97 5.00 -30.09
CA PRO A 82 -34.26 4.46 -29.64
C PRO A 82 -34.15 3.01 -29.13
N GLY A 83 -34.35 2.81 -27.82
CA GLY A 83 -34.22 1.52 -27.15
C GLY A 83 -32.98 1.37 -26.26
N GLU A 84 -32.06 2.34 -26.29
CA GLU A 84 -30.91 2.39 -25.40
C GLU A 84 -31.24 3.14 -24.09
N SER A 85 -30.45 2.89 -23.05
CA SER A 85 -30.56 3.56 -21.75
C SER A 85 -29.20 4.03 -21.29
N LEU A 86 -29.08 5.32 -20.95
CA LEU A 86 -27.86 5.89 -20.39
C LEU A 86 -27.71 5.49 -18.91
N VAL A 87 -26.50 5.12 -18.52
CA VAL A 87 -26.11 4.86 -17.12
C VAL A 87 -25.03 5.85 -16.75
N THR A 88 -25.30 6.69 -15.75
CA THR A 88 -24.32 7.67 -15.23
C THR A 88 -23.34 6.98 -14.29
N ILE A 89 -22.05 7.13 -14.56
CA ILE A 89 -20.98 6.68 -13.65
C ILE A 89 -20.78 7.76 -12.57
N GLY A 90 -20.73 7.36 -11.30
CA GLY A 90 -20.52 8.27 -10.17
C GLY A 90 -19.06 8.70 -9.98
N SER A 91 -18.82 9.71 -9.14
CA SER A 91 -17.45 10.07 -8.73
C SER A 91 -16.81 8.91 -7.95
N PRO A 92 -15.57 8.50 -8.29
CA PRO A 92 -14.86 7.43 -7.56
C PRO A 92 -14.57 7.78 -6.09
N PHE A 93 -14.67 9.05 -5.70
CA PHE A 93 -14.40 9.52 -4.34
C PHE A 93 -15.66 9.75 -3.50
N SER A 94 -16.86 9.61 -4.08
CA SER A 94 -18.13 9.70 -3.35
C SER A 94 -18.32 8.63 -2.26
N THR A 95 -17.42 7.64 -2.23
CA THR A 95 -17.35 6.56 -1.25
C THR A 95 -16.44 6.86 -0.06
N VAL A 96 -15.59 7.90 -0.13
CA VAL A 96 -14.69 8.29 0.96
C VAL A 96 -15.51 8.99 2.05
N SER A 97 -15.31 8.62 3.31
CA SER A 97 -16.11 9.10 4.44
C SER A 97 -15.29 9.34 5.70
N ASN A 98 -15.88 10.00 6.69
CA ASN A 98 -15.27 10.29 8.00
C ASN A 98 -13.89 10.98 7.90
N ILE A 99 -13.77 11.94 6.99
CA ILE A 99 -12.53 12.69 6.76
C ILE A 99 -12.27 13.63 7.94
N GLU A 100 -11.20 13.36 8.68
CA GLU A 100 -10.70 14.21 9.76
C GLU A 100 -9.26 14.63 9.48
N GLU A 101 -9.00 15.94 9.48
CA GLU A 101 -7.69 16.52 9.18
C GLU A 101 -7.22 17.38 10.35
N GLU A 102 -5.97 17.21 10.80
CA GLU A 102 -5.42 17.92 11.95
C GLU A 102 -3.98 18.36 11.71
N TRP A 103 -3.71 19.64 12.01
CA TRP A 103 -2.39 20.26 11.94
C TRP A 103 -1.90 20.53 13.37
N PHE A 104 -0.74 19.98 13.74
CA PHE A 104 -0.18 20.07 15.10
C PHE A 104 0.90 21.16 15.23
N ILE A 105 1.19 21.86 14.14
CA ILE A 105 2.19 22.93 14.00
C ILE A 105 1.51 24.28 13.76
N PRO A 106 2.16 25.42 14.08
CA PRO A 106 1.62 26.73 13.79
C PRO A 106 1.51 27.00 12.28
N GLU A 107 0.52 27.80 11.90
CA GLU A 107 0.25 28.17 10.49
C GLU A 107 1.47 28.84 9.82
N GLN A 108 2.15 29.73 10.55
CA GLN A 108 3.35 30.43 10.13
C GLN A 108 4.51 30.12 11.07
N SER A 109 5.75 30.24 10.57
CA SER A 109 6.93 30.13 11.42
C SER A 109 6.96 31.30 12.40
N PRO A 110 7.31 31.09 13.69
CA PRO A 110 7.45 32.19 14.63
C PRO A 110 8.44 33.24 14.12
N GLU A 111 8.10 34.52 14.30
CA GLU A 111 9.00 35.63 14.01
C GLU A 111 10.22 35.52 14.93
N VAL A 112 11.39 35.21 14.35
CA VAL A 112 12.64 35.10 15.11
C VAL A 112 13.19 36.50 15.34
N ASP A 113 12.77 37.12 16.44
CA ASP A 113 13.39 38.34 16.95
C ASP A 113 14.88 38.06 17.21
N SER A 114 15.75 38.81 16.53
CA SER A 114 17.22 38.65 16.45
C SER A 114 17.74 37.37 15.76
N ALA A 115 18.32 37.55 14.57
CA ALA A 115 19.22 36.57 13.98
C ALA A 115 20.49 36.42 14.85
N PRO A 116 20.98 35.20 15.09
CA PRO A 116 22.32 35.01 15.64
C PRO A 116 23.33 35.56 14.63
N THR A 117 24.17 36.51 15.03
CA THR A 117 25.37 36.85 14.26
C THR A 117 26.21 35.58 14.09
N PRO A 118 26.69 35.25 12.88
CA PRO A 118 27.50 34.07 12.68
C PRO A 118 28.83 34.25 13.41
N ASN A 119 28.99 33.57 14.56
CA ASN A 119 30.29 33.44 15.19
C ASN A 119 31.20 32.65 14.26
N SER A 120 32.33 33.25 13.93
CA SER A 120 33.30 32.73 12.98
C SER A 120 34.19 31.64 13.60
N ASP A 121 33.61 30.51 13.96
CA ASP A 121 34.32 29.29 14.34
C ASP A 121 33.74 28.08 13.60
N GLY A 122 34.59 27.38 12.86
CA GLY A 122 34.20 26.42 11.83
C GLY A 122 33.76 25.05 12.36
N GLY A 123 32.51 24.95 12.82
CA GLY A 123 31.81 23.69 13.03
C GLY A 123 30.41 23.72 12.43
N ASP A 124 30.05 22.71 11.62
CA ASP A 124 28.73 22.55 11.00
C ASP A 124 27.62 22.42 12.06
N SER A 125 27.13 23.56 12.51
CA SER A 125 26.01 23.68 13.43
C SER A 125 24.74 23.81 12.59
N GLN A 126 24.19 22.67 12.13
CA GLN A 126 22.89 22.66 11.46
C GLN A 126 21.84 23.24 12.42
N ALA A 127 21.33 24.42 12.07
CA ALA A 127 20.25 25.06 12.82
C ALA A 127 19.03 24.14 12.85
N THR A 128 18.45 23.92 14.03
CA THR A 128 17.29 23.05 14.20
C THR A 128 16.13 23.56 13.34
N PRO A 129 15.55 22.73 12.44
CA PRO A 129 14.48 23.19 11.57
C PRO A 129 13.25 23.58 12.38
N VAL A 130 12.73 24.78 12.10
CA VAL A 130 11.47 25.27 12.65
C VAL A 130 10.34 24.88 11.71
N TRP A 131 9.35 24.16 12.22
CA TRP A 131 8.23 23.64 11.43
C TRP A 131 6.99 24.51 11.58
N SER A 132 6.42 24.88 10.45
CA SER A 132 5.12 25.54 10.33
C SER A 132 4.39 24.98 9.13
N LYS A 133 3.06 25.16 9.07
CA LYS A 133 2.25 24.71 7.93
C LYS A 133 2.73 25.34 6.63
N ALA A 134 3.01 26.65 6.64
CA ALA A 134 3.61 27.35 5.50
C ALA A 134 4.95 26.74 5.06
N HIS A 135 5.85 26.40 6.01
CA HIS A 135 7.10 25.72 5.69
C HIS A 135 6.88 24.31 5.14
N LEU A 136 5.98 23.51 5.72
CA LEU A 136 5.68 22.15 5.24
C LEU A 136 5.09 22.17 3.81
N LEU A 137 4.14 23.08 3.54
CA LEU A 137 3.56 23.28 2.22
C LEU A 137 4.59 23.80 1.21
N SER A 138 5.59 24.60 1.61
CA SER A 138 6.68 24.99 0.71
C SER A 138 7.53 23.80 0.23
N LEU A 139 7.49 22.68 0.95
CA LEU A 139 8.15 21.42 0.59
C LEU A 139 7.25 20.48 -0.25
N ASN A 140 6.07 20.92 -0.69
CA ASN A 140 5.04 20.14 -1.39
C ASN A 140 5.60 19.03 -2.31
N ARG A 141 6.42 19.41 -3.30
CA ARG A 141 6.99 18.52 -4.33
C ARG A 141 7.95 17.43 -3.82
N LYS A 142 8.24 17.40 -2.52
CA LYS A 142 9.07 16.37 -1.87
C LYS A 142 8.24 15.31 -1.15
N PHE A 143 6.92 15.38 -1.24
CA PHE A 143 6.01 14.40 -0.68
C PHE A 143 5.38 13.53 -1.76
N ASN A 144 5.27 12.23 -1.47
CA ASN A 144 4.42 11.29 -2.19
C ASN A 144 3.70 10.46 -1.13
N LEU A 145 2.40 10.69 -0.98
CA LEU A 145 1.54 10.20 0.08
C LEU A 145 0.52 9.25 -0.53
N ASP A 146 0.66 7.96 -0.23
CA ASP A 146 -0.24 6.91 -0.75
C ASP A 146 -1.63 7.01 -0.11
N LEU A 147 -2.68 7.02 -0.93
CA LEU A 147 -4.06 6.81 -0.45
C LEU A 147 -4.28 5.36 0.01
N ALA A 148 -3.63 4.40 -0.68
CA ALA A 148 -3.69 2.97 -0.42
C ALA A 148 -2.28 2.38 -0.23
N PRO A 149 -1.65 2.61 0.94
CA PRO A 149 -0.27 2.23 1.21
C PRO A 149 -0.11 0.71 1.33
N LYS A 150 0.67 0.10 0.43
CA LYS A 150 0.92 -1.35 0.39
C LYS A 150 2.41 -1.68 0.22
N LEU A 151 2.74 -2.95 0.42
CA LEU A 151 4.06 -3.54 0.22
C LEU A 151 3.96 -4.77 -0.67
N LEU A 152 4.94 -4.99 -1.53
CA LEU A 152 5.00 -6.19 -2.35
C LEU A 152 5.74 -7.30 -1.59
N PHE A 153 5.18 -8.50 -1.48
CA PHE A 153 6.00 -9.65 -1.13
C PHE A 153 7.02 -9.88 -2.24
N ALA A 154 8.26 -10.20 -1.88
CA ALA A 154 9.30 -10.52 -2.84
C ALA A 154 8.94 -11.73 -3.73
N ARG A 155 8.03 -12.62 -3.31
CA ARG A 155 7.37 -13.65 -4.14
C ARG A 155 5.84 -13.48 -4.24
N GLY A 156 5.33 -12.25 -4.21
CA GLY A 156 3.94 -11.92 -4.49
C GLY A 156 3.60 -12.03 -5.98
N ALA A 157 2.31 -12.16 -6.31
CA ALA A 157 1.83 -12.29 -7.68
C ALA A 157 2.21 -11.07 -8.53
N LEU A 158 2.17 -9.86 -7.95
CA LEU A 158 2.56 -8.65 -8.66
C LEU A 158 4.05 -8.63 -9.03
N VAL A 159 4.95 -9.06 -8.14
CA VAL A 159 6.40 -9.09 -8.45
C VAL A 159 6.70 -10.06 -9.58
N GLU A 160 6.11 -11.25 -9.57
CA GLU A 160 6.25 -12.19 -10.69
C GLU A 160 5.62 -11.65 -11.97
N LEU A 161 4.49 -10.95 -11.90
CA LEU A 161 3.85 -10.31 -13.05
C LEU A 161 4.73 -9.20 -13.63
N LEU A 162 5.28 -8.30 -12.81
CA LEU A 162 6.17 -7.22 -13.24
C LEU A 162 7.44 -7.77 -13.92
N ILE A 163 8.02 -8.84 -13.39
CA ILE A 163 9.20 -9.51 -13.97
C ILE A 163 8.85 -10.18 -15.30
N SER A 164 7.79 -11.00 -15.34
CA SER A 164 7.42 -11.80 -16.52
C SER A 164 6.87 -10.95 -17.67
N SER A 165 6.03 -9.96 -17.38
CA SER A 165 5.52 -9.00 -18.36
C SER A 165 6.56 -7.98 -18.84
N ASN A 166 7.72 -7.93 -18.17
CA ASN A 166 8.85 -7.02 -18.39
C ASN A 166 8.56 -5.55 -18.05
N ILE A 167 7.59 -5.32 -17.15
CA ILE A 167 7.12 -4.01 -16.64
C ILE A 167 7.97 -3.52 -15.45
N ALA A 168 8.67 -4.42 -14.73
CA ALA A 168 9.57 -4.10 -13.61
C ALA A 168 10.69 -3.09 -13.93
N ARG A 169 10.91 -2.75 -15.21
CA ARG A 169 11.85 -1.74 -15.70
C ARG A 169 11.40 -0.29 -15.49
N TYR A 170 10.13 -0.05 -15.15
CA TYR A 170 9.54 1.29 -15.02
C TYR A 170 9.47 1.78 -13.57
N ALA A 171 9.61 0.89 -12.59
CA ALA A 171 9.68 1.21 -11.18
C ALA A 171 11.00 0.74 -10.57
N GLU A 172 11.50 1.49 -9.60
CA GLU A 172 12.53 0.99 -8.69
C GLU A 172 11.92 0.52 -7.38
N PHE A 173 12.60 -0.43 -6.72
CA PHE A 173 12.09 -1.07 -5.51
C PHE A 173 13.09 -1.01 -4.38
N ARG A 174 12.56 -0.80 -3.17
CA ARG A 174 13.29 -0.84 -1.91
C ARG A 174 12.88 -2.04 -1.08
N SER A 175 13.85 -2.82 -0.60
CA SER A 175 13.60 -3.79 0.46
C SER A 175 13.18 -3.05 1.73
N VAL A 176 12.11 -3.51 2.37
CA VAL A 176 11.84 -3.17 3.77
C VAL A 176 13.03 -3.63 4.60
N THR A 177 13.50 -2.79 5.52
CA THR A 177 14.73 -3.06 6.30
C THR A 177 14.45 -3.71 7.65
N ARG A 178 13.27 -3.46 8.22
CA ARG A 178 12.86 -3.87 9.57
C ARG A 178 11.40 -4.28 9.55
N VAL A 179 11.08 -5.39 10.21
CA VAL A 179 9.72 -5.79 10.58
C VAL A 179 9.64 -5.72 12.10
N LEU A 180 8.63 -5.03 12.61
CA LEU A 180 8.45 -4.76 14.04
C LEU A 180 7.09 -5.27 14.52
N THR A 181 6.98 -5.60 15.80
CA THR A 181 5.71 -5.95 16.46
C THR A 181 5.58 -5.24 17.81
N TRP A 182 4.35 -5.00 18.25
CA TRP A 182 4.07 -4.54 19.60
C TRP A 182 3.79 -5.73 20.53
N ILE A 183 4.56 -5.88 21.61
CA ILE A 183 4.40 -6.93 22.63
C ILE A 183 4.82 -6.38 24.00
N ASP A 184 4.15 -6.77 25.08
CA ASP A 184 4.42 -6.33 26.46
C ASP A 184 4.62 -4.81 26.64
N ASP A 185 3.77 -4.04 25.95
CA ASP A 185 3.82 -2.57 25.82
C ASP A 185 5.16 -1.99 25.34
N LYS A 186 5.84 -2.73 24.46
CA LYS A 186 7.06 -2.34 23.77
C LYS A 186 7.02 -2.64 22.28
N LEU A 187 7.84 -1.90 21.55
CA LEU A 187 8.09 -2.09 20.13
C LEU A 187 9.33 -2.98 19.96
N GLU A 188 9.15 -4.21 19.50
CA GLU A 188 10.21 -5.23 19.38
C GLU A 188 10.49 -5.63 17.92
N PHE A 189 11.74 -6.05 17.69
CA PHE A 189 12.18 -6.50 16.37
C PHE A 189 11.75 -7.93 16.08
N VAL A 190 11.09 -8.15 14.94
CA VAL A 190 10.71 -9.49 14.47
C VAL A 190 11.91 -10.14 13.78
N PRO A 191 12.43 -11.28 14.27
CA PRO A 191 13.59 -11.93 13.66
C PRO A 191 13.29 -12.50 12.26
N CYS A 192 13.72 -11.80 11.22
CA CYS A 192 13.44 -12.16 9.82
C CYS A 192 14.41 -13.20 9.21
N SER A 193 15.43 -13.66 9.96
CA SER A 193 16.35 -14.69 9.49
C SER A 193 16.73 -15.66 10.60
N ARG A 194 17.24 -16.84 10.24
CA ARG A 194 17.82 -17.79 11.22
C ARG A 194 18.91 -17.11 12.07
N ALA A 195 19.73 -16.25 11.46
CA ALA A 195 20.77 -15.51 12.17
C ALA A 195 20.18 -14.54 13.20
N ASP A 196 19.08 -13.87 12.88
CA ASP A 196 18.41 -12.94 13.80
C ASP A 196 17.69 -13.69 14.91
N VAL A 197 17.04 -14.82 14.61
CA VAL A 197 16.48 -15.75 15.62
C VAL A 197 17.58 -16.20 16.60
N PHE A 198 18.80 -16.46 16.14
CA PHE A 198 19.91 -16.79 17.04
C PHE A 198 20.42 -15.59 17.86
N LYS A 199 20.39 -14.36 17.32
CA LYS A 199 20.86 -13.13 18.00
C LYS A 199 19.93 -12.62 19.11
N THR A 200 18.61 -12.72 18.96
CA THR A 200 17.65 -12.25 20.00
C THR A 200 17.91 -12.96 21.34
N LYS A 201 17.79 -12.22 22.44
CA LYS A 201 17.90 -12.75 23.82
C LYS A 201 16.53 -13.07 24.43
N ASP A 202 15.47 -12.67 23.73
CA ASP A 202 14.08 -12.56 24.15
C ASP A 202 13.28 -13.82 23.81
N VAL A 203 13.97 -14.79 23.17
CA VAL A 203 13.50 -16.12 22.83
C VAL A 203 14.51 -17.14 23.37
N SER A 204 14.07 -18.09 24.20
CA SER A 204 14.94 -19.12 24.79
C SER A 204 15.42 -20.15 23.76
N ILE A 205 16.46 -20.92 24.07
CA ILE A 205 16.97 -21.99 23.18
C ILE A 205 15.90 -23.04 22.88
N VAL A 206 15.00 -23.32 23.83
CA VAL A 206 13.88 -24.25 23.63
C VAL A 206 12.86 -23.66 22.65
N GLU A 207 12.46 -22.41 22.86
CA GLU A 207 11.55 -21.70 21.96
C GLU A 207 12.11 -21.57 20.53
N LYS A 208 13.41 -21.27 20.37
CA LYS A 208 14.05 -21.25 19.04
C LYS A 208 13.95 -22.60 18.32
N ARG A 209 14.01 -23.72 19.05
CA ARG A 209 13.83 -25.07 18.47
C ARG A 209 12.36 -25.34 18.09
N LEU A 210 11.42 -24.95 18.95
CA LEU A 210 9.98 -25.09 18.69
C LEU A 210 9.56 -24.25 17.47
N LEU A 211 9.97 -22.98 17.42
CA LEU A 211 9.74 -22.08 16.30
C LEU A 211 10.30 -22.67 15.00
N MET A 212 11.58 -23.06 14.97
CA MET A 212 12.17 -23.64 13.76
C MET A 212 11.46 -24.92 13.31
N LYS A 213 11.01 -25.79 14.23
CA LYS A 213 10.22 -26.98 13.91
C LYS A 213 8.88 -26.60 13.26
N LEU A 214 8.17 -25.63 13.83
CA LEU A 214 6.88 -25.14 13.32
C LEU A 214 7.01 -24.50 11.93
N LEU A 215 8.02 -23.63 11.74
CA LEU A 215 8.24 -22.99 10.44
C LEU A 215 8.59 -24.01 9.35
N THR A 216 9.38 -25.05 9.69
CA THR A 216 9.62 -26.19 8.78
C THR A 216 8.32 -26.91 8.44
N ILE A 217 7.47 -27.21 9.43
CA ILE A 217 6.15 -27.83 9.21
C ILE A 217 5.30 -27.04 8.21
N CYS A 218 5.18 -25.71 8.38
CA CYS A 218 4.38 -24.88 7.46
C CYS A 218 4.97 -24.80 6.04
N VAL A 219 6.30 -24.85 5.89
CA VAL A 219 6.98 -24.80 4.57
C VAL A 219 6.94 -26.14 3.85
N GLU A 220 7.10 -27.25 4.57
CA GLU A 220 7.10 -28.60 4.01
C GLU A 220 5.68 -29.18 3.83
N TYR A 221 4.65 -28.44 4.26
CA TYR A 221 3.26 -28.82 4.09
C TYR A 221 2.87 -28.98 2.62
N LYS A 222 2.11 -30.05 2.37
CA LYS A 222 1.49 -30.44 1.12
C LYS A 222 0.14 -31.08 1.45
N GLU A 223 -0.81 -31.04 0.51
CA GLU A 223 -2.18 -31.53 0.70
C GLU A 223 -2.26 -33.02 1.06
N ASP A 224 -1.23 -33.82 0.76
CA ASP A 224 -1.11 -35.24 1.10
C ASP A 224 -0.58 -35.50 2.53
N ASN A 225 -0.31 -34.46 3.32
CA ASN A 225 0.23 -34.56 4.68
C ASN A 225 -0.85 -34.32 5.77
N ASN A 226 -0.99 -35.27 6.69
CA ASN A 226 -1.95 -35.24 7.80
C ASN A 226 -1.57 -34.30 8.97
N GLU A 227 -0.50 -33.50 8.89
CA GLU A 227 0.00 -32.67 10.01
C GLU A 227 -1.02 -31.63 10.54
N PHE A 228 -1.94 -31.18 9.67
CA PHE A 228 -3.04 -30.26 10.01
C PHE A 228 -4.41 -30.94 10.11
N ALA A 229 -4.44 -32.28 10.10
CA ALA A 229 -5.69 -33.05 10.10
C ALA A 229 -6.53 -32.75 11.36
N GLY A 230 -7.79 -32.37 11.15
CA GLY A 230 -8.71 -31.92 12.20
C GLY A 230 -8.54 -30.45 12.61
N PHE A 231 -7.83 -29.64 11.84
CA PHE A 231 -7.70 -28.18 12.01
C PHE A 231 -8.08 -27.37 10.77
N GLU A 232 -8.49 -28.02 9.69
CA GLU A 232 -8.81 -27.40 8.38
C GLU A 232 -9.86 -26.28 8.52
N ASP A 233 -10.96 -26.56 9.23
CA ASP A 233 -12.05 -25.63 9.53
C ASP A 233 -11.88 -24.86 10.86
N LYS A 234 -10.68 -24.90 11.47
CA LYS A 234 -10.39 -24.24 12.76
C LYS A 234 -9.53 -23.00 12.59
N LYS A 235 -9.47 -22.19 13.65
CA LYS A 235 -8.60 -21.01 13.72
C LYS A 235 -7.14 -21.43 13.87
N PHE A 236 -6.22 -20.68 13.26
CA PHE A 236 -4.79 -20.98 13.37
C PHE A 236 -4.28 -20.94 14.81
N VAL A 237 -4.82 -20.05 15.65
CA VAL A 237 -4.46 -19.94 17.07
C VAL A 237 -4.73 -21.22 17.85
N ASP A 238 -5.74 -22.02 17.48
CA ASP A 238 -6.05 -23.29 18.14
C ASP A 238 -5.05 -24.39 17.74
N TYR A 239 -4.59 -24.37 16.49
CA TYR A 239 -3.48 -25.21 16.04
C TYR A 239 -2.17 -24.84 16.76
N LEU A 240 -1.84 -23.55 16.87
CA LEU A 240 -0.64 -23.06 17.57
C LEU A 240 -0.62 -23.50 19.05
N LYS A 241 -1.75 -23.39 19.76
CA LYS A 241 -1.91 -23.92 21.12
C LYS A 241 -1.70 -25.44 21.20
N SER A 242 -2.17 -26.20 20.21
CA SER A 242 -1.99 -27.67 20.16
C SER A 242 -0.54 -28.12 20.03
N LYS A 243 0.39 -27.23 19.63
CA LYS A 243 1.82 -27.51 19.50
C LYS A 243 2.64 -27.06 20.72
N GLU A 244 1.98 -26.74 21.84
CA GLU A 244 2.61 -26.36 23.12
C GLU A 244 3.59 -25.17 22.99
N LEU A 245 3.25 -24.21 22.12
CA LEU A 245 4.01 -22.98 21.93
C LEU A 245 3.77 -22.00 23.09
N THR A 246 4.79 -21.23 23.45
CA THR A 246 4.65 -20.11 24.40
C THR A 246 3.83 -18.98 23.76
N ASP A 247 3.14 -18.18 24.58
CA ASP A 247 2.35 -17.04 24.08
C ASP A 247 3.20 -16.07 23.24
N ASN A 248 4.45 -15.86 23.64
CA ASN A 248 5.47 -15.10 22.91
C ASN A 248 5.72 -15.66 21.50
N LEU A 249 5.89 -16.99 21.36
CA LEU A 249 6.04 -17.61 20.03
C LEU A 249 4.75 -17.57 19.21
N MET A 250 3.59 -17.80 19.83
CA MET A 250 2.30 -17.72 19.15
C MET A 250 2.07 -16.31 18.61
N HIS A 251 2.45 -15.28 19.36
CA HIS A 251 2.41 -13.88 18.95
C HIS A 251 3.26 -13.61 17.70
N TYR A 252 4.55 -13.97 17.72
CA TYR A 252 5.42 -13.77 16.55
C TYR A 252 4.91 -14.52 15.31
N VAL A 253 4.47 -15.77 15.48
CA VAL A 253 4.00 -16.60 14.35
C VAL A 253 2.69 -16.06 13.78
N LEU A 254 1.71 -15.74 14.63
CA LEU A 254 0.39 -15.27 14.21
C LEU A 254 0.42 -13.86 13.61
N TYR A 255 0.97 -12.90 14.36
CA TYR A 255 0.88 -11.49 13.99
C TYR A 255 1.98 -11.05 13.04
N ALA A 256 3.22 -11.52 13.22
CA ALA A 256 4.37 -10.95 12.51
C ALA A 256 4.88 -11.80 11.32
N ILE A 257 4.62 -13.11 11.30
CA ILE A 257 5.00 -14.00 10.20
C ILE A 257 3.77 -14.33 9.33
N ALA A 258 2.69 -14.82 9.94
CA ALA A 258 1.44 -15.12 9.24
C ALA A 258 0.61 -13.86 8.96
N MET A 259 0.89 -12.72 9.59
CA MET A 259 0.19 -11.44 9.37
C MET A 259 -1.33 -11.61 9.42
N SER A 260 -1.78 -12.23 10.51
CA SER A 260 -3.13 -12.78 10.71
C SER A 260 -3.70 -12.33 12.05
N SER A 261 -5.01 -12.53 12.26
CA SER A 261 -5.68 -12.30 13.56
C SER A 261 -5.99 -13.62 14.25
N THR A 262 -6.49 -13.58 15.50
CA THR A 262 -6.97 -14.78 16.20
C THR A 262 -8.12 -15.49 15.48
N GLU A 263 -8.80 -14.79 14.58
CA GLU A 263 -9.95 -15.29 13.84
C GLU A 263 -9.56 -15.96 12.51
N THR A 264 -8.32 -15.79 12.04
CA THR A 264 -7.87 -16.32 10.74
C THR A 264 -7.91 -17.86 10.70
N PRO A 265 -8.53 -18.47 9.66
CA PRO A 265 -8.52 -19.91 9.44
C PRO A 265 -7.10 -20.50 9.39
N CYS A 266 -6.95 -21.74 9.86
CA CYS A 266 -5.67 -22.42 9.98
C CYS A 266 -4.94 -22.51 8.64
N MET A 267 -5.62 -23.00 7.60
CA MET A 267 -5.01 -23.22 6.29
C MET A 267 -4.60 -21.91 5.60
N GLU A 268 -5.38 -20.85 5.79
CA GLU A 268 -5.06 -19.51 5.28
C GLU A 268 -3.77 -18.97 5.93
N ALA A 269 -3.67 -19.04 7.25
CA ALA A 269 -2.47 -18.58 7.97
C ALA A 269 -1.23 -19.43 7.68
N VAL A 270 -1.40 -20.74 7.38
CA VAL A 270 -0.30 -21.62 6.91
C VAL A 270 0.23 -21.16 5.55
N GLU A 271 -0.64 -20.83 4.60
CA GLU A 271 -0.19 -20.34 3.29
C GLU A 271 0.40 -18.91 3.39
N ARG A 272 -0.18 -18.02 4.21
CA ARG A 272 0.43 -16.71 4.55
C ARG A 272 1.85 -16.89 5.13
N THR A 273 2.02 -17.81 6.09
CA THR A 273 3.33 -18.17 6.69
C THR A 273 4.32 -18.67 5.64
N LYS A 274 3.89 -19.59 4.76
CA LYS A 274 4.70 -20.18 3.71
C LYS A 274 5.15 -19.13 2.68
N ARG A 275 4.26 -18.22 2.27
CA ARG A 275 4.56 -17.08 1.38
C ARG A 275 5.57 -16.10 2.00
N PHE A 276 5.43 -15.79 3.30
CA PHE A 276 6.41 -14.99 4.04
C PHE A 276 7.79 -15.65 3.99
N LEU A 277 7.89 -16.91 4.41
CA LEU A 277 9.15 -17.65 4.48
C LEU A 277 9.80 -17.87 3.11
N ALA A 278 9.00 -18.10 2.05
CA ALA A 278 9.50 -18.22 0.68
C ALA A 278 10.04 -16.89 0.11
N SER A 279 9.53 -15.75 0.60
CA SER A 279 9.92 -14.40 0.17
C SER A 279 11.20 -13.88 0.85
N LEU A 280 11.53 -14.39 2.04
CA LEU A 280 12.77 -14.02 2.76
C LEU A 280 14.02 -14.26 1.90
N GLY A 281 14.98 -13.32 1.97
CA GLY A 281 16.29 -13.47 1.35
C GLY A 281 16.35 -13.29 -0.17
N ARG A 282 15.23 -13.06 -0.87
CA ARG A 282 15.23 -12.90 -2.34
C ARG A 282 15.90 -11.59 -2.79
N TYR A 283 15.59 -10.49 -2.10
CA TYR A 283 16.09 -9.13 -2.41
C TYR A 283 16.62 -8.37 -1.17
N GLY A 284 16.47 -8.95 0.02
CA GLY A 284 16.87 -8.35 1.30
C GLY A 284 16.61 -9.29 2.46
N ASN A 285 16.84 -8.84 3.70
CA ASN A 285 16.67 -9.67 4.90
C ASN A 285 15.19 -9.89 5.29
N THR A 286 14.30 -9.00 4.86
CA THR A 286 12.84 -9.12 5.06
C THR A 286 12.17 -9.67 3.79
N PRO A 287 10.89 -10.07 3.83
CA PRO A 287 10.21 -10.62 2.65
C PRO A 287 9.55 -9.55 1.77
N PHE A 288 9.74 -8.25 2.05
CA PHE A 288 8.94 -7.17 1.45
C PHE A 288 9.77 -6.18 0.64
N LEU A 289 9.14 -5.67 -0.42
CA LEU A 289 9.55 -4.55 -1.25
C LEU A 289 8.50 -3.43 -1.18
N HIS A 290 8.90 -2.23 -1.58
CA HIS A 290 8.02 -1.08 -1.83
C HIS A 290 8.55 -0.32 -3.04
N PRO A 291 7.67 0.24 -3.90
CA PRO A 291 8.10 1.08 -5.02
C PRO A 291 8.67 2.40 -4.50
N MET A 292 9.70 2.91 -5.18
CA MET A 292 10.13 4.29 -5.01
C MET A 292 9.01 5.24 -5.46
N TYR A 293 8.87 6.40 -4.80
CA TYR A 293 7.83 7.40 -5.04
C TYR A 293 6.38 6.97 -4.71
N GLY A 294 6.18 5.81 -4.07
CA GLY A 294 4.88 5.40 -3.54
C GLY A 294 4.11 4.39 -4.41
N SER A 295 3.07 3.80 -3.83
CA SER A 295 2.29 2.70 -4.41
C SER A 295 1.57 3.09 -5.71
N GLY A 296 1.23 4.37 -5.89
CA GLY A 296 0.56 4.92 -7.06
C GLY A 296 1.41 5.00 -8.33
N GLU A 297 2.72 4.75 -8.24
CA GLU A 297 3.55 4.50 -9.43
C GLU A 297 3.23 3.15 -10.08
N LEU A 298 2.67 2.18 -9.34
CA LEU A 298 2.44 0.83 -9.87
C LEU A 298 1.36 0.80 -10.96
N PRO A 299 0.15 1.40 -10.80
CA PRO A 299 -0.79 1.53 -11.91
C PRO A 299 -0.17 2.28 -13.10
N GLN A 300 0.59 3.36 -12.84
CA GLN A 300 1.29 4.11 -13.88
C GLN A 300 2.31 3.25 -14.65
N CYS A 301 2.97 2.28 -14.02
CA CYS A 301 3.88 1.35 -14.70
C CYS A 301 3.17 0.42 -15.69
N PHE A 302 1.90 0.08 -15.46
CA PHE A 302 1.10 -0.65 -16.45
C PHE A 302 0.61 0.27 -17.59
N CYS A 303 0.44 1.57 -17.31
CA CYS A 303 0.03 2.59 -18.29
C CYS A 303 1.17 3.25 -19.09
N ARG A 304 2.42 3.21 -18.60
CA ARG A 304 3.57 3.96 -19.16
C ARG A 304 4.78 3.09 -19.44
N SER A 305 5.66 3.58 -20.31
CA SER A 305 6.96 2.97 -20.64
C SER A 305 8.07 4.03 -20.58
N ILE A 306 9.26 3.71 -19.99
CA ILE A 306 10.53 4.53 -19.84
C ILE A 306 10.48 5.54 -18.64
N LEU A 307 11.41 5.72 -17.68
CA LEU A 307 12.77 5.21 -17.27
C LEU A 307 13.00 5.41 -15.71
N PRO A 308 14.06 4.87 -15.05
CA PRO A 308 14.23 4.80 -13.57
C PRO A 308 15.29 5.74 -12.90
N SER A 309 15.31 5.85 -11.54
CA SER A 309 16.48 6.25 -10.71
C SER A 309 16.37 6.01 -9.17
N GLU A 310 17.55 5.85 -8.54
CA GLU A 310 17.96 5.48 -7.16
C GLU A 310 17.79 6.57 -6.03
N LYS A 311 17.82 6.37 -4.67
CA LYS A 311 18.03 5.25 -3.69
C LYS A 311 17.89 5.73 -2.17
N GLU A 312 17.11 5.07 -1.25
CA GLU A 312 17.41 4.60 0.18
C GLU A 312 16.18 4.20 1.07
N SER A 313 16.30 4.03 2.41
CA SER A 313 15.60 3.01 3.27
C SER A 313 14.11 3.18 3.73
N LEU A 314 13.52 2.08 4.29
CA LEU A 314 12.09 1.84 4.60
C LEU A 314 11.82 0.86 5.80
N THR A 315 10.68 0.96 6.50
CA THR A 315 10.24 0.11 7.66
C THR A 315 8.78 -0.38 7.60
N LEU A 316 8.48 -1.57 8.15
CA LEU A 316 7.12 -2.10 8.43
C LEU A 316 6.93 -2.44 9.92
N LEU A 317 5.74 -2.19 10.46
CA LEU A 317 5.29 -2.56 11.81
C LEU A 317 3.88 -3.15 11.75
N GLN A 318 3.60 -4.17 12.57
CA GLN A 318 2.24 -4.65 12.83
C GLN A 318 1.88 -4.54 14.30
N PHE A 319 0.73 -3.92 14.56
CA PHE A 319 0.19 -3.67 15.89
C PHE A 319 -0.98 -4.65 16.15
N PRO A 320 -0.86 -5.57 17.12
CA PRO A 320 -1.93 -6.51 17.43
C PRO A 320 -3.04 -5.84 18.24
N ALA A 321 -4.27 -5.98 17.74
CA ALA A 321 -5.52 -5.72 18.44
C ALA A 321 -6.55 -6.75 17.94
N VAL A 322 -7.83 -6.63 18.33
CA VAL A 322 -8.90 -7.54 17.88
C VAL A 322 -8.97 -7.62 16.35
N ASN A 323 -8.83 -6.47 15.68
CA ASN A 323 -8.37 -6.39 14.29
C ASN A 323 -6.92 -5.87 14.28
N PRO A 324 -5.95 -6.56 13.67
CA PRO A 324 -4.59 -6.05 13.53
C PRO A 324 -4.55 -4.72 12.78
N ILE A 325 -3.74 -3.78 13.26
CA ILE A 325 -3.45 -2.52 12.59
C ILE A 325 -2.06 -2.64 11.94
N THR A 326 -2.02 -2.49 10.62
CA THR A 326 -0.79 -2.41 9.84
C THR A 326 -0.25 -0.98 9.91
N VAL A 327 1.05 -0.82 10.18
CA VAL A 327 1.73 0.49 10.25
C VAL A 327 2.94 0.48 9.33
N ILE A 328 2.98 1.37 8.35
CA ILE A 328 4.09 1.49 7.38
C ILE A 328 4.79 2.84 7.63
N GLU A 329 6.10 2.80 7.92
CA GLU A 329 6.93 4.00 8.12
C GLU A 329 7.83 4.20 6.89
N LEU A 330 7.51 5.20 6.09
CA LEU A 330 8.27 5.62 4.91
C LEU A 330 9.23 6.74 5.31
N GLY A 331 10.53 6.48 5.16
CA GLY A 331 11.57 7.50 5.32
C GLY A 331 11.81 8.31 4.03
N PRO A 332 12.58 9.41 4.10
CA PRO A 332 12.80 10.34 2.97
C PRO A 332 13.38 9.68 1.72
N ALA A 333 14.03 8.55 1.92
CA ALA A 333 14.80 7.86 0.92
C ALA A 333 13.98 6.84 0.09
N THR A 334 12.70 6.66 0.43
CA THR A 334 11.65 6.15 -0.47
C THR A 334 11.11 7.22 -1.43
N HIS A 335 11.50 8.48 -1.22
CA HIS A 335 10.91 9.70 -1.81
C HIS A 335 9.47 10.02 -1.36
N ALA A 336 8.96 9.40 -0.29
CA ALA A 336 7.67 9.76 0.30
C ALA A 336 7.66 11.13 1.02
N CYS A 337 8.82 11.64 1.47
CA CYS A 337 8.94 12.89 2.24
C CYS A 337 10.35 13.51 2.15
N PRO A 338 10.55 14.79 2.55
CA PRO A 338 11.87 15.41 2.64
C PRO A 338 12.71 14.92 3.86
N PRO A 339 14.05 15.10 3.83
CA PRO A 339 14.94 14.78 4.95
C PRO A 339 14.49 15.37 6.28
N GLY A 340 14.60 14.58 7.35
CA GLY A 340 14.17 14.95 8.70
C GLY A 340 12.70 14.65 9.01
N LEU A 341 11.90 14.25 8.02
CA LEU A 341 10.51 13.79 8.19
C LEU A 341 10.36 12.30 7.87
N TYR A 342 9.23 11.74 8.29
CA TYR A 342 8.77 10.39 7.96
C TYR A 342 7.26 10.46 7.66
N VAL A 343 6.77 9.62 6.75
CA VAL A 343 5.33 9.39 6.56
C VAL A 343 4.98 8.10 7.27
N VAL A 344 3.98 8.14 8.15
CA VAL A 344 3.49 6.95 8.87
C VAL A 344 2.06 6.70 8.43
N HIS A 345 1.86 5.64 7.65
CA HIS A 345 0.55 5.15 7.28
C HIS A 345 0.06 4.13 8.31
N MET A 346 -1.24 4.16 8.65
CA MET A 346 -1.87 3.15 9.48
C MET A 346 -3.16 2.67 8.80
N THR A 347 -3.37 1.35 8.77
CA THR A 347 -4.52 0.73 8.07
C THR A 347 -5.06 -0.45 8.87
N CYS A 348 -6.38 -0.54 8.99
CA CYS A 348 -7.06 -1.65 9.66
C CYS A 348 -8.48 -1.84 9.11
N LYS A 349 -9.11 -2.95 9.50
CA LYS A 349 -10.53 -3.15 9.26
C LYS A 349 -11.34 -2.14 10.08
N GLN A 350 -12.29 -1.47 9.44
CA GLN A 350 -13.18 -0.51 10.08
C GLN A 350 -14.14 -1.22 11.06
N GLU A 351 -14.24 -0.68 12.28
CA GLU A 351 -15.32 -0.96 13.24
C GLU A 351 -16.17 0.28 13.52
N GLN A 352 -15.55 1.48 13.54
CA GLN A 352 -16.23 2.77 13.73
C GLN A 352 -15.72 3.81 12.71
N THR A 353 -15.10 4.92 13.13
CA THR A 353 -14.34 5.82 12.24
C THR A 353 -12.85 5.50 12.29
N ALA A 354 -12.12 5.81 11.21
CA ALA A 354 -10.66 5.65 11.17
C ALA A 354 -9.94 6.33 12.35
N ARG A 355 -10.42 7.51 12.80
CA ARG A 355 -9.88 8.20 13.98
C ARG A 355 -10.03 7.39 15.26
N GLN A 356 -11.18 6.74 15.45
CA GLN A 356 -11.49 5.96 16.65
C GLN A 356 -10.73 4.63 16.66
N ASP A 357 -10.76 3.91 15.53
CA ASP A 357 -10.16 2.57 15.40
C ASP A 357 -8.63 2.63 15.51
N LEU A 358 -7.99 3.66 14.95
CA LEU A 358 -6.53 3.86 15.02
C LEU A 358 -6.05 4.51 16.33
N LYS A 359 -6.95 5.07 17.15
CA LYS A 359 -6.59 5.94 18.28
C LYS A 359 -5.59 5.29 19.24
N SER A 360 -5.79 4.01 19.59
CA SER A 360 -4.93 3.33 20.57
C SER A 360 -3.49 3.16 20.08
N THR A 361 -3.29 2.92 18.78
CA THR A 361 -1.97 2.80 18.16
C THR A 361 -1.29 4.16 18.02
N VAL A 362 -2.04 5.19 17.61
CA VAL A 362 -1.55 6.57 17.58
C VAL A 362 -1.11 7.04 18.98
N ASP A 363 -1.97 6.86 19.99
CA ASP A 363 -1.68 7.21 21.39
C ASP A 363 -0.45 6.46 21.96
N LYS A 364 -0.10 5.28 21.45
CA LYS A 364 1.07 4.52 21.92
C LYS A 364 2.35 4.87 21.19
N LEU A 365 2.28 5.09 19.87
CA LEU A 365 3.46 5.27 19.03
C LEU A 365 3.86 6.72 18.81
N LEU A 366 2.92 7.67 18.86
CA LEU A 366 3.11 9.03 18.36
C LEU A 366 2.72 10.08 19.41
N ASN A 367 3.40 11.24 19.39
CA ASN A 367 2.99 12.40 20.17
C ASN A 367 2.15 13.35 19.31
N CYS A 368 0.86 13.46 19.62
CA CYS A 368 -0.10 14.36 18.99
C CYS A 368 -0.40 15.61 19.85
N SER A 369 0.51 16.03 20.74
CA SER A 369 0.39 17.33 21.40
C SER A 369 0.62 18.47 20.40
N ALA A 370 -0.12 19.58 20.55
CA ALA A 370 0.18 20.82 19.84
C ALA A 370 1.63 21.26 20.08
N PHE A 371 2.32 21.62 19.00
CA PHE A 371 3.77 21.83 18.95
C PHE A 371 4.06 23.22 18.40
N ASP A 372 4.98 23.96 19.03
CA ASP A 372 5.34 25.34 18.65
C ASP A 372 6.27 25.42 17.43
N GLY A 373 6.48 24.29 16.74
CA GLY A 373 7.36 24.18 15.58
C GLY A 373 8.84 23.99 15.92
N VAL A 374 9.27 24.19 17.17
CA VAL A 374 10.69 24.19 17.55
C VAL A 374 11.06 22.90 18.27
N PHE A 375 11.76 21.99 17.59
CA PHE A 375 12.23 20.74 18.20
C PHE A 375 13.22 21.03 19.34
N LYS A 376 12.74 20.86 20.57
CA LYS A 376 13.55 20.93 21.79
C LYS A 376 14.05 19.52 22.11
N PRO A 377 15.35 19.32 22.39
CA PRO A 377 15.84 18.03 22.88
C PRO A 377 15.02 17.60 24.09
N ALA A 378 14.53 16.36 24.09
CA ALA A 378 13.73 15.85 25.20
C ALA A 378 14.54 15.97 26.51
N ALA A 379 13.98 16.67 27.50
CA ALA A 379 14.53 16.65 28.84
C ALA A 379 14.53 15.20 29.37
N THR A 380 15.45 14.88 30.28
CA THR A 380 15.48 13.55 30.92
C THR A 380 14.14 13.27 31.61
N GLY A 381 13.34 12.34 31.05
CA GLY A 381 11.98 12.02 31.51
C GLY A 381 10.84 12.67 30.72
N GLY A 382 11.13 13.37 29.62
CA GLY A 382 10.12 13.83 28.66
C GLY A 382 9.58 12.72 27.75
N ASP A 383 8.54 13.03 26.99
CA ASP A 383 7.97 12.13 25.98
C ASP A 383 9.00 11.83 24.87
N THR A 384 9.15 10.55 24.53
CA THR A 384 10.10 10.05 23.54
C THR A 384 9.43 9.64 22.22
N ARG A 385 8.10 9.69 22.14
CA ARG A 385 7.36 9.39 20.91
C ARG A 385 7.62 10.45 19.83
N PRO A 386 7.75 10.10 18.54
CA PRO A 386 7.86 11.07 17.46
C PRO A 386 6.72 12.08 17.45
N GLN A 387 7.05 13.35 17.31
CA GLN A 387 6.07 14.44 17.21
C GLN A 387 5.38 14.41 15.84
N VAL A 388 4.05 14.35 15.85
CA VAL A 388 3.23 14.50 14.65
C VAL A 388 3.18 15.97 14.24
N LEU A 389 3.29 16.24 12.94
CA LEU A 389 3.16 17.59 12.38
C LEU A 389 1.79 17.78 11.69
N TYR A 390 1.32 16.73 11.04
CA TYR A 390 0.08 16.65 10.26
C TYR A 390 -0.50 15.23 10.40
N ALA A 391 -1.82 15.12 10.52
CA ALA A 391 -2.52 13.83 10.43
C ALA A 391 -3.80 13.96 9.60
N LEU A 392 -4.10 12.89 8.86
CA LEU A 392 -5.31 12.73 8.09
C LEU A 392 -5.88 11.34 8.37
N TYR A 393 -7.18 11.27 8.66
CA TYR A 393 -7.95 10.05 8.86
C TYR A 393 -9.13 10.06 7.89
N PHE A 394 -9.44 8.90 7.29
CA PHE A 394 -10.58 8.72 6.40
C PHE A 394 -10.93 7.22 6.32
N ASN A 395 -12.17 6.91 5.94
CA ASN A 395 -12.64 5.56 5.66
C ASN A 395 -12.92 5.41 4.15
N VAL A 396 -12.55 4.25 3.59
CA VAL A 396 -12.84 3.83 2.21
C VAL A 396 -13.50 2.45 2.28
N PRO A 397 -14.58 2.17 1.52
CA PRO A 397 -15.19 0.86 1.51
C PRO A 397 -14.32 -0.16 0.75
N ASP A 398 -14.05 -1.28 1.41
CA ASP A 398 -13.48 -2.45 0.76
C ASP A 398 -14.56 -3.11 -0.12
N THR A 399 -14.28 -3.19 -1.43
CA THR A 399 -15.18 -3.75 -2.45
C THR A 399 -14.64 -5.05 -3.06
N SER A 400 -13.55 -5.61 -2.50
CA SER A 400 -12.89 -6.82 -3.00
C SER A 400 -13.77 -8.07 -2.98
N HIS A 401 -14.72 -8.13 -2.03
CA HIS A 401 -15.64 -9.25 -1.83
C HIS A 401 -17.09 -8.93 -2.23
N CYS A 402 -17.33 -7.82 -2.94
CA CYS A 402 -18.66 -7.41 -3.39
C CYS A 402 -18.94 -7.91 -4.82
N ASP A 403 -19.73 -8.97 -4.98
CA ASP A 403 -20.21 -9.37 -6.31
C ASP A 403 -21.38 -8.50 -6.77
N LEU A 404 -21.05 -7.45 -7.53
CA LEU A 404 -22.01 -6.57 -8.19
C LEU A 404 -22.22 -6.92 -9.68
N SER A 405 -21.72 -8.06 -10.16
CA SER A 405 -21.82 -8.46 -11.58
C SER A 405 -23.28 -8.61 -12.05
N SER A 406 -24.19 -9.00 -11.15
CA SER A 406 -25.63 -9.09 -11.40
C SER A 406 -26.33 -7.73 -11.59
N SER A 407 -25.68 -6.62 -11.22
CA SER A 407 -26.22 -5.26 -11.33
C SER A 407 -25.80 -4.52 -12.60
N VAL A 408 -25.01 -5.16 -13.48
CA VAL A 408 -24.50 -4.57 -14.73
C VAL A 408 -24.71 -5.52 -15.92
N PRO A 409 -24.69 -5.02 -17.17
CA PRO A 409 -24.72 -5.87 -18.37
C PRO A 409 -23.57 -6.89 -18.38
N SER A 410 -23.76 -8.04 -19.01
CA SER A 410 -22.79 -9.16 -18.98
C SER A 410 -21.43 -8.87 -19.64
N ASN A 411 -21.35 -7.82 -20.46
CA ASN A 411 -20.14 -7.30 -21.08
C ASN A 411 -19.50 -6.12 -20.31
N VAL A 412 -20.03 -5.76 -19.14
CA VAL A 412 -19.45 -4.79 -18.22
C VAL A 412 -18.78 -5.55 -17.09
N HIS A 413 -17.47 -5.33 -16.93
CA HIS A 413 -16.67 -5.96 -15.87
C HIS A 413 -16.28 -4.88 -14.86
N LEU A 414 -16.57 -5.15 -13.58
CA LEU A 414 -16.27 -4.25 -12.48
C LEU A 414 -14.94 -4.64 -11.84
N CYS A 415 -14.05 -3.67 -11.68
CA CYS A 415 -12.88 -3.77 -10.82
C CYS A 415 -13.23 -3.24 -9.42
N SER A 416 -12.57 -3.78 -8.40
CA SER A 416 -12.69 -3.29 -7.02
C SER A 416 -11.59 -2.27 -6.72
N GLY A 417 -11.84 -1.43 -5.72
CA GLY A 417 -10.82 -0.56 -5.15
C GLY A 417 -9.75 -1.32 -4.35
N PRO A 418 -8.87 -0.59 -3.63
CA PRO A 418 -7.93 -1.18 -2.69
C PRO A 418 -8.62 -2.04 -1.63
N ASP A 419 -8.09 -3.24 -1.44
CA ASP A 419 -8.47 -4.21 -0.42
C ASP A 419 -7.62 -4.06 0.86
N LEU A 420 -7.97 -4.76 1.94
CA LEU A 420 -7.25 -4.67 3.23
C LEU A 420 -5.90 -5.43 3.28
N ASP A 421 -5.61 -6.38 2.37
CA ASP A 421 -4.35 -7.14 2.45
C ASP A 421 -3.12 -6.25 2.18
N LEU A 422 -1.95 -6.67 2.67
CA LEU A 422 -0.71 -5.88 2.59
C LEU A 422 -0.16 -5.70 1.17
N ASP A 423 -0.53 -6.59 0.23
CA ASP A 423 0.04 -6.71 -1.12
C ASP A 423 -1.07 -6.64 -2.19
N PHE A 424 -0.67 -6.66 -3.46
CA PHE A 424 -1.52 -6.42 -4.63
C PHE A 424 -2.08 -7.71 -5.26
N ASP A 425 -1.94 -8.86 -4.58
CA ASP A 425 -2.35 -10.17 -5.10
C ASP A 425 -3.84 -10.21 -5.46
N PHE A 426 -4.71 -9.57 -4.67
CA PHE A 426 -6.14 -9.47 -4.98
C PHE A 426 -6.36 -8.78 -6.34
N ALA A 427 -5.78 -7.58 -6.54
CA ALA A 427 -5.93 -6.82 -7.78
C ALA A 427 -5.36 -7.56 -9.01
N VAL A 428 -4.24 -8.27 -8.85
CA VAL A 428 -3.64 -9.12 -9.90
C VAL A 428 -4.56 -10.30 -10.25
N ASN A 429 -5.13 -10.97 -9.24
CA ASN A 429 -6.04 -12.10 -9.45
C ASN A 429 -7.36 -11.64 -10.09
N GLN A 430 -7.96 -10.55 -9.61
CA GLN A 430 -9.17 -9.96 -10.20
C GLN A 430 -8.94 -9.57 -11.67
N ALA A 431 -7.83 -8.89 -11.99
CA ALA A 431 -7.48 -8.54 -13.37
C ALA A 431 -7.31 -9.78 -14.27
N LYS A 432 -6.69 -10.84 -13.73
CA LYS A 432 -6.53 -12.12 -14.44
C LYS A 432 -7.88 -12.81 -14.68
N GLU A 433 -8.78 -12.80 -13.70
CA GLU A 433 -10.13 -13.35 -13.85
C GLU A 433 -10.95 -12.59 -14.89
N ILE A 434 -10.94 -11.25 -14.84
CA ILE A 434 -11.63 -10.39 -15.81
C ILE A 434 -11.10 -10.66 -17.21
N PHE A 435 -9.77 -10.66 -17.40
CA PHE A 435 -9.16 -10.99 -18.68
C PHE A 435 -9.54 -12.39 -19.17
N THR A 436 -9.52 -13.40 -18.29
CA THR A 436 -9.88 -14.79 -18.66
C THR A 436 -11.36 -14.92 -19.04
N LYS A 437 -12.25 -14.14 -18.42
CA LYS A 437 -13.68 -14.06 -18.77
C LYS A 437 -13.88 -13.40 -20.15
N MET A 438 -13.11 -12.34 -20.46
CA MET A 438 -13.17 -11.63 -21.75
C MET A 438 -12.53 -12.41 -22.91
N TYR A 439 -11.40 -13.07 -22.66
CA TYR A 439 -10.56 -13.72 -23.67
C TYR A 439 -10.17 -15.15 -23.25
N PRO A 440 -11.14 -16.08 -23.19
CA PRO A 440 -10.89 -17.45 -22.74
C PRO A 440 -9.94 -18.18 -23.69
N GLY A 441 -8.81 -18.65 -23.15
CA GLY A 441 -7.77 -19.37 -23.89
C GLY A 441 -6.57 -18.53 -24.32
N GLU A 442 -6.64 -17.20 -24.20
CA GLU A 442 -5.47 -16.33 -24.39
C GLU A 442 -4.53 -16.34 -23.17
N GLU A 443 -3.23 -16.15 -23.39
CA GLU A 443 -2.27 -16.02 -22.29
C GLU A 443 -2.42 -14.66 -21.59
N PHE A 444 -2.46 -14.66 -20.26
CA PHE A 444 -2.55 -13.43 -19.48
C PHE A 444 -1.17 -12.77 -19.35
N LEU A 445 -1.01 -11.58 -19.96
CA LEU A 445 0.24 -10.81 -19.99
C LEU A 445 1.47 -11.65 -20.41
N PRO A 446 1.46 -12.27 -21.61
CA PRO A 446 2.56 -13.09 -22.08
C PRO A 446 3.87 -12.28 -22.09
N ARG A 447 4.97 -13.01 -21.90
CA ARG A 447 6.32 -12.44 -21.95
C ARG A 447 6.47 -11.59 -23.20
N ALA A 448 6.91 -10.35 -23.03
CA ALA A 448 7.23 -9.49 -24.16
C ALA A 448 8.21 -10.24 -25.09
N PRO A 449 7.97 -10.28 -26.42
CA PRO A 449 8.92 -10.89 -27.34
C PRO A 449 10.31 -10.32 -27.08
N ALA A 450 11.31 -11.20 -26.94
CA ALA A 450 12.69 -10.75 -26.80
C ALA A 450 13.00 -9.86 -28.00
N SER A 451 13.30 -8.58 -27.74
CA SER A 451 13.36 -7.56 -28.78
C SER A 451 14.33 -8.00 -29.88
N ILE A 452 13.82 -8.13 -31.11
CA ILE A 452 14.66 -8.25 -32.29
C ILE A 452 15.62 -7.06 -32.27
N ASN A 453 16.92 -7.32 -32.41
CA ASN A 453 17.96 -6.29 -32.33
C ASN A 453 17.71 -5.20 -33.40
N PHE A 454 17.15 -4.07 -32.99
CA PHE A 454 16.95 -2.86 -33.82
C PHE A 454 18.27 -2.12 -34.13
N HIS A 455 19.39 -2.84 -34.21
CA HIS A 455 20.73 -2.35 -34.58
C HIS A 455 21.19 -2.83 -35.96
N GLN A 456 20.25 -3.17 -36.84
CA GLN A 456 20.48 -3.27 -38.28
C GLN A 456 19.38 -2.49 -39.01
N ASN A 457 19.76 -1.42 -39.72
CA ASN A 457 18.96 -0.46 -40.50
C ASN A 457 18.65 0.91 -39.85
N LEU A 458 19.67 1.55 -39.25
CA LEU A 458 19.89 3.00 -39.34
C LEU A 458 21.38 3.24 -39.63
#